data_AF-A0A441VX98-F1
#
_entry.id   AF-A0A441VX98-F1
#
_cell.length_a   1.000
_cell.length_b   1.000
_cell.length_c   1.000
_cell.angle_alpha   90.00
_cell.angle_beta   90.00
_cell.angle_gamma   90.00
#
_symmetry.space_group_name_H-M   'P 1'
#
loop_
_entity.id
_entity.type
_entity.pdbx_description
1 polymer ?
#
loop_
_entity_poly.entity_id
_entity_poly.type
_entity_poly.pdbx_seq_one_letter_code
_entity_poly.pdbx_strand_id
1 'polypeptide(L)'
;LEVELGQSVEIDLLEGTQRTVSLPVTALIEDYFGIRGMMDADALARLMREAPTVNSVNVSLDGSARDMFYAAIKGMPVVSGLALQRVSLANFREAIALLITTMAGIYTGLAAVIAFGVVYNSARISLSERARELASLRVLGFTRGEVLRILLLELAVLTLLAQPPGWVMGYGLAWIMQTNLAGELMRVRLVVEQPTYVFASAIVIAAAVLSALVVRRRINKLDLVSVLKTRD
;
A
#
# COMPACT_ATOMS: atom_id res chain seq x y z
N LEU A 1 -25.64 -2.07 -5.59
CA LEU A 1 -26.83 -2.93 -5.61
C LEU A 1 -26.81 -3.77 -4.33
N GLU A 2 -27.65 -3.42 -3.36
CA GLU A 2 -27.86 -4.23 -2.15
C GLU A 2 -28.90 -5.31 -2.47
N VAL A 3 -28.51 -6.30 -3.26
CA VAL A 3 -29.41 -7.38 -3.72
C VAL A 3 -29.02 -8.68 -3.03
N GLU A 4 -30.01 -9.39 -2.51
CA GLU A 4 -29.84 -10.67 -1.83
C GLU A 4 -30.13 -11.86 -2.76
N LEU A 5 -29.61 -13.03 -2.38
CA LEU A 5 -29.91 -14.29 -3.07
C LEU A 5 -31.43 -14.55 -3.07
N GLY A 6 -31.97 -14.88 -4.24
CA GLY A 6 -33.39 -15.16 -4.44
C GLY A 6 -34.26 -13.94 -4.70
N GLN A 7 -33.75 -12.71 -4.58
CA GLN A 7 -34.48 -11.50 -4.97
C GLN A 7 -34.58 -11.39 -6.50
N SER A 8 -35.69 -10.86 -6.99
CA SER A 8 -35.85 -10.57 -8.42
C SER A 8 -35.30 -9.19 -8.77
N VAL A 9 -34.56 -9.11 -9.86
CA VAL A 9 -34.02 -7.87 -10.42
C VAL A 9 -34.67 -7.62 -11.77
N GLU A 10 -35.08 -6.37 -12.02
CA GLU A 10 -35.55 -5.95 -13.33
C GLU A 10 -34.36 -5.65 -14.24
N ILE A 11 -34.39 -6.23 -15.43
CA ILE A 11 -33.37 -6.09 -16.45
C ILE A 11 -34.03 -5.57 -17.72
N ASP A 12 -33.58 -4.42 -18.18
CA ASP A 12 -33.96 -3.86 -19.47
C ASP A 12 -33.09 -4.46 -20.56
N LEU A 13 -33.70 -5.22 -21.46
CA LEU A 13 -33.04 -5.70 -22.66
C LEU A 13 -32.95 -4.54 -23.64
N LEU A 14 -31.74 -4.05 -23.92
CA LEU A 14 -31.54 -2.90 -24.82
C LEU A 14 -31.46 -3.30 -26.30
N GLU A 15 -31.20 -4.59 -26.56
CA GLU A 15 -31.11 -5.19 -27.89
C GLU A 15 -32.32 -6.09 -28.18
N GLY A 16 -32.67 -6.24 -29.46
CA GLY A 16 -33.82 -7.03 -29.90
C GLY A 16 -35.17 -6.35 -29.60
N THR A 17 -36.10 -7.07 -28.98
CA THR A 17 -37.49 -6.61 -28.73
C THR A 17 -37.66 -5.53 -27.64
N GLN A 18 -36.56 -4.96 -27.11
CA GLN A 18 -36.54 -3.89 -26.10
C GLN A 18 -37.62 -4.02 -25.00
N ARG A 19 -37.41 -4.97 -24.09
CA ARG A 19 -38.38 -5.29 -23.04
C ARG A 19 -37.72 -5.41 -21.67
N THR A 20 -38.46 -5.04 -20.64
CA THR A 20 -38.08 -5.25 -19.24
C THR A 20 -38.50 -6.64 -18.79
N VAL A 21 -37.59 -7.37 -18.14
CA VAL A 21 -37.87 -8.70 -17.59
C VAL A 21 -37.38 -8.77 -16.15
N SER A 22 -38.19 -9.36 -15.27
CA SER A 22 -37.83 -9.62 -13.88
C SER A 22 -37.24 -11.03 -13.75
N LEU A 23 -36.02 -11.14 -13.21
CA LEU A 23 -35.28 -12.40 -13.10
C LEU A 23 -34.73 -12.61 -11.69
N PRO A 24 -34.81 -13.82 -11.12
CA PRO A 24 -34.28 -14.09 -9.79
C PRO A 24 -32.75 -14.17 -9.78
N VAL A 25 -32.13 -13.63 -8.72
CA VAL A 25 -30.69 -13.73 -8.47
C VAL A 25 -30.37 -15.09 -7.86
N THR A 26 -29.63 -15.93 -8.59
CA THR A 26 -29.26 -17.28 -8.15
C THR A 26 -27.91 -17.34 -7.43
N ALA A 27 -27.02 -16.40 -7.70
CA ALA A 27 -25.68 -16.32 -7.12
C ALA A 27 -25.17 -14.87 -7.08
N LEU A 28 -24.34 -14.57 -6.08
CA LEU A 28 -23.60 -13.32 -5.97
C LEU A 28 -22.11 -13.60 -6.12
N ILE A 29 -21.43 -12.86 -6.98
CA ILE A 29 -20.00 -12.98 -7.25
C ILE A 29 -19.34 -11.63 -6.96
N GLU A 30 -18.22 -11.63 -6.25
CA GLU A 30 -17.42 -10.42 -6.07
C GLU A 30 -16.72 -10.06 -7.40
N ASP A 31 -17.16 -8.96 -8.01
CA ASP A 31 -16.46 -8.32 -9.13
C ASP A 31 -15.92 -6.96 -8.67
N TYR A 32 -14.71 -6.64 -9.13
CA TYR A 32 -14.02 -5.39 -8.81
C TYR A 32 -14.28 -4.30 -9.85
N PHE A 33 -14.95 -4.62 -10.96
CA PHE A 33 -15.21 -3.72 -12.08
C PHE A 33 -16.70 -3.55 -12.38
N GLY A 34 -17.33 -2.57 -11.73
CA GLY A 34 -18.70 -2.12 -12.02
C GLY A 34 -19.78 -3.16 -11.71
N ILE A 35 -20.96 -2.96 -12.28
CA ILE A 35 -22.11 -3.87 -12.14
C ILE A 35 -22.14 -4.79 -13.36
N ARG A 36 -22.04 -6.10 -13.14
CA ARG A 36 -22.15 -7.12 -14.20
C ARG A 36 -23.15 -8.20 -13.80
N GLY A 37 -23.94 -8.66 -14.77
CA GLY A 37 -24.79 -9.84 -14.66
C GLY A 37 -24.23 -11.00 -15.48
N MET A 38 -24.33 -12.22 -14.95
CA MET A 38 -23.98 -13.44 -15.66
C MET A 38 -25.23 -14.32 -15.79
N MET A 39 -25.42 -14.87 -16.98
CA MET A 39 -26.52 -15.81 -17.26
C MET A 39 -25.98 -16.93 -18.15
N ASP A 40 -26.58 -18.12 -18.01
CA ASP A 40 -26.34 -19.22 -18.92
C ASP A 40 -26.68 -18.83 -20.38
N ALA A 41 -25.83 -19.22 -21.33
CA ALA A 41 -25.94 -18.78 -22.71
C ALA A 41 -27.24 -19.25 -23.37
N ASP A 42 -27.68 -20.49 -23.10
CA ASP A 42 -28.92 -21.03 -23.66
C ASP A 42 -30.14 -20.37 -23.01
N ALA A 43 -30.08 -20.08 -21.71
CA ALA A 43 -31.12 -19.32 -21.03
C ALA A 43 -31.26 -17.90 -21.59
N LEU A 44 -30.15 -17.23 -21.88
CA LEU A 44 -30.14 -15.90 -22.48
C LEU A 44 -30.68 -15.93 -23.91
N ALA A 45 -30.29 -16.91 -24.73
CA ALA A 45 -30.81 -17.07 -26.10
C ALA A 45 -32.33 -17.28 -26.11
N ARG A 46 -32.85 -18.14 -25.20
CA ARG A 46 -34.30 -18.33 -25.01
C ARG A 46 -35.00 -17.05 -24.56
N LEU A 47 -34.34 -16.28 -23.69
CA LEU A 47 -34.86 -15.00 -23.24
C LEU A 47 -34.93 -14.01 -24.42
N MET A 48 -33.85 -13.81 -25.15
CA MET A 48 -33.79 -12.88 -26.28
C MET A 48 -34.63 -13.33 -27.49
N ARG A 49 -34.98 -14.63 -27.57
CA ARG A 49 -35.64 -15.27 -28.72
C ARG A 49 -34.81 -15.16 -30.00
N GLU A 50 -33.49 -15.22 -29.84
CA GLU A 50 -32.51 -15.14 -30.91
C GLU A 50 -31.65 -16.41 -30.96
N ALA A 51 -31.04 -16.68 -32.10
CA ALA A 51 -30.07 -17.76 -32.20
C ALA A 51 -28.84 -17.42 -31.34
N PRO A 52 -28.24 -18.40 -30.63
CA PRO A 52 -27.08 -18.14 -29.78
C PRO A 52 -25.91 -17.62 -30.61
N THR A 53 -25.46 -16.40 -30.32
CA THR A 53 -24.29 -15.78 -30.92
C THR A 53 -23.16 -15.76 -29.90
N VAL A 54 -21.95 -16.11 -30.34
CA VAL A 54 -20.76 -16.18 -29.47
C VAL A 54 -19.79 -15.09 -29.89
N ASN A 55 -19.66 -14.06 -29.06
CA ASN A 55 -18.78 -12.93 -29.32
C ASN A 55 -17.34 -13.19 -28.84
N SER A 56 -17.16 -14.04 -27.82
CA SER A 56 -15.84 -14.40 -27.31
C SER A 56 -15.83 -15.81 -26.74
N VAL A 57 -14.67 -16.47 -26.84
CA VAL A 57 -14.42 -17.79 -26.25
C VAL A 57 -13.19 -17.70 -25.36
N ASN A 58 -13.35 -17.99 -24.08
CA ASN A 58 -12.26 -18.05 -23.14
C ASN A 58 -11.71 -19.47 -23.08
N VAL A 59 -10.47 -19.66 -23.54
CA VAL A 59 -9.81 -20.97 -23.56
C VAL A 59 -8.65 -20.99 -22.57
N SER A 60 -8.66 -21.95 -21.64
CA SER A 60 -7.51 -22.23 -20.79
C SER A 60 -6.57 -23.20 -21.51
N LEU A 61 -5.32 -22.81 -21.68
CA LEU A 61 -4.30 -23.59 -22.38
C LEU A 61 -3.13 -23.90 -21.44
N ASP A 62 -2.60 -25.10 -21.57
CA ASP A 62 -1.30 -25.44 -21.00
C ASP A 62 -0.19 -24.62 -21.68
N GLY A 63 0.87 -24.29 -20.92
CA GLY A 63 1.98 -23.46 -21.39
C GLY A 63 2.68 -24.02 -22.63
N SER A 64 2.77 -25.35 -22.71
CA SER A 64 3.41 -26.11 -23.79
C SER A 64 2.67 -26.03 -25.14
N ALA A 65 1.35 -25.85 -25.12
CA ALA A 65 0.51 -25.89 -26.32
C ALA A 65 0.21 -24.49 -26.91
N ARG A 66 0.69 -23.41 -26.28
CA ARG A 66 0.32 -22.03 -26.66
C ARG A 66 0.75 -21.65 -28.06
N ASP A 67 2.00 -21.90 -28.43
CA ASP A 67 2.54 -21.47 -29.71
C ASP A 67 1.88 -22.22 -30.86
N MET A 68 1.63 -23.52 -30.67
CA MET A 68 0.90 -24.36 -31.62
C MET A 68 -0.55 -23.90 -31.77
N PHE A 69 -1.25 -23.61 -30.67
CA PHE A 69 -2.63 -23.09 -30.69
C PHE A 69 -2.71 -21.72 -31.37
N TYR A 70 -1.76 -20.83 -31.08
CA TYR A 70 -1.67 -19.51 -31.67
C TYR A 70 -1.43 -19.57 -33.18
N ALA A 71 -0.55 -20.47 -33.63
CA ALA A 71 -0.31 -20.73 -35.05
C ALA A 71 -1.57 -21.27 -35.75
N ALA A 72 -2.29 -22.19 -35.10
CA ALA A 72 -3.53 -22.76 -35.64
C ALA A 72 -4.65 -21.71 -35.80
N ILE A 73 -4.84 -20.83 -34.80
CA ILE A 73 -5.89 -19.81 -34.86
C ILE A 73 -5.56 -18.69 -35.84
N LYS A 74 -4.29 -18.31 -36.01
CA LYS A 74 -3.90 -17.30 -37.00
C LYS A 74 -4.37 -17.62 -38.43
N GLY A 75 -4.55 -18.90 -38.76
CA GLY A 75 -5.07 -19.36 -40.05
C GLY A 75 -6.59 -19.36 -40.18
N MET A 76 -7.34 -19.07 -39.11
CA MET A 76 -8.81 -19.11 -39.12
C MET A 76 -9.41 -17.75 -39.49
N PRO A 77 -10.07 -17.59 -40.65
CA PRO A 77 -10.62 -16.31 -41.09
C PRO A 77 -11.79 -15.78 -40.24
N VAL A 78 -12.39 -16.64 -39.40
CA VAL A 78 -13.52 -16.30 -38.52
C VAL A 78 -13.02 -15.63 -37.21
N VAL A 79 -11.73 -15.71 -36.89
CA VAL A 79 -11.19 -15.15 -35.64
C VAL A 79 -10.60 -13.77 -35.90
N SER A 80 -11.36 -12.72 -35.56
CA SER A 80 -10.96 -11.32 -35.77
C SER A 80 -9.83 -10.85 -34.84
N GLY A 81 -9.56 -11.56 -33.75
CA GLY A 81 -8.49 -11.18 -32.82
C GLY A 81 -8.29 -12.18 -31.68
N LEU A 82 -7.07 -12.25 -31.18
CA LEU A 82 -6.70 -13.01 -29.99
C LEU A 82 -6.24 -12.04 -28.90
N ALA A 83 -7.05 -11.89 -27.86
CA ALA A 83 -6.65 -11.20 -26.65
C ALA A 83 -5.96 -12.20 -25.71
N LEU A 84 -4.63 -12.16 -25.61
CA LEU A 84 -3.93 -12.89 -24.55
C LEU A 84 -4.17 -12.19 -23.22
N GLN A 85 -5.25 -12.60 -22.55
CA GLN A 85 -5.64 -12.04 -21.25
C GLN A 85 -4.50 -12.11 -20.23
N ARG A 86 -3.66 -13.16 -20.27
CA ARG A 86 -2.47 -13.27 -19.40
C ARG A 86 -1.42 -12.20 -19.65
N VAL A 87 -1.15 -11.82 -20.89
CA VAL A 87 -0.14 -10.79 -21.23
C VAL A 87 -0.65 -9.40 -20.85
N SER A 88 -1.92 -9.11 -21.17
CA SER A 88 -2.56 -7.85 -20.74
C SER A 88 -2.59 -7.74 -19.22
N LEU A 89 -2.94 -8.82 -18.52
CA LEU A 89 -2.94 -8.88 -17.06
C LEU A 89 -1.52 -8.72 -16.48
N ALA A 90 -0.51 -9.35 -17.09
CA ALA A 90 0.89 -9.22 -16.66
C ALA A 90 1.36 -7.76 -16.79
N ASN A 91 1.16 -7.15 -17.97
CA ASN A 91 1.54 -5.75 -18.22
C ASN A 91 0.79 -4.78 -17.29
N PHE A 92 -0.50 -5.02 -17.06
CA PHE A 92 -1.30 -4.22 -16.14
C PHE A 92 -0.79 -4.34 -14.69
N ARG A 93 -0.52 -5.57 -14.24
CA ARG A 93 0.06 -5.82 -12.91
C ARG A 93 1.43 -5.15 -12.76
N GLU A 94 2.27 -5.23 -13.79
CA GLU A 94 3.59 -4.61 -13.80
C GLU A 94 3.49 -3.08 -13.74
N ALA A 95 2.61 -2.47 -14.55
CA ALA A 95 2.39 -1.03 -14.54
C ALA A 95 1.86 -0.53 -13.18
N ILE A 96 0.89 -1.24 -12.59
CA ILE A 96 0.38 -0.93 -11.25
C ILE A 96 1.46 -1.14 -10.19
N ALA A 97 2.21 -2.25 -10.25
CA ALA A 97 3.27 -2.52 -9.30
C ALA A 97 4.34 -1.43 -9.35
N LEU A 98 4.76 -1.01 -10.55
CA LEU A 98 5.72 0.07 -10.73
C LEU A 98 5.20 1.38 -10.14
N LEU A 99 3.95 1.75 -10.42
CA LEU A 99 3.34 2.96 -9.89
C LEU A 99 3.28 2.94 -8.36
N ILE A 100 2.76 1.86 -7.78
CA ILE A 100 2.60 1.72 -6.32
C ILE A 100 3.95 1.68 -5.63
N THR A 101 4.89 0.87 -6.10
CA THR A 101 6.23 0.73 -5.47
C THR A 101 7.03 2.02 -5.57
N THR A 102 6.94 2.75 -6.69
CA THR A 102 7.62 4.04 -6.84
C THR A 102 7.05 5.09 -5.89
N MET A 103 5.72 5.24 -5.85
CA MET A 103 5.06 6.18 -4.94
C MET A 103 5.33 5.84 -3.47
N ALA A 104 5.19 4.56 -3.11
CA ALA A 104 5.50 4.08 -1.77
C ALA A 104 6.96 4.35 -1.40
N GLY A 105 7.89 4.14 -2.33
CA GLY A 105 9.32 4.45 -2.15
C GLY A 105 9.57 5.94 -1.89
N ILE A 106 8.93 6.83 -2.67
CA ILE A 106 9.04 8.29 -2.48
C ILE A 106 8.50 8.71 -1.11
N TYR A 107 7.29 8.28 -0.75
CA TYR A 107 6.70 8.62 0.55
C TYR A 107 7.48 8.05 1.72
N THR A 108 7.99 6.83 1.57
CA THR A 108 8.86 6.21 2.58
C THR A 108 10.17 6.99 2.74
N GLY A 109 10.78 7.41 1.65
CA GLY A 109 11.99 8.25 1.68
C GLY A 109 11.74 9.58 2.37
N LEU A 110 10.63 10.25 2.05
CA LEU A 110 10.23 11.50 2.71
C LEU A 110 9.98 11.29 4.21
N ALA A 111 9.26 10.22 4.57
CA ALA A 111 9.00 9.87 5.96
C ALA A 111 10.30 9.60 6.73
N ALA A 112 11.27 8.92 6.12
CA ALA A 112 12.59 8.67 6.72
C ALA A 112 13.36 9.97 6.98
N VAL A 113 13.34 10.92 6.04
CA VAL A 113 13.97 12.24 6.21
C VAL A 113 13.29 13.04 7.33
N ILE A 114 11.96 13.03 7.38
CA ILE A 114 11.18 13.67 8.45
C ILE A 114 11.52 13.04 9.80
N ALA A 115 11.50 11.71 9.91
CA ALA A 115 11.83 10.99 11.13
C ALA A 115 13.25 11.32 11.61
N PHE A 116 14.23 11.31 10.70
CA PHE A 116 15.60 11.70 11.00
C PHE A 116 15.66 13.13 11.57
N GLY A 117 15.00 14.09 10.93
CA GLY A 117 14.97 15.49 11.33
C GLY A 117 14.31 15.72 12.70
N VAL A 118 13.18 15.05 12.95
CA VAL A 118 12.48 15.09 14.25
C VAL A 118 13.39 14.54 15.35
N VAL A 119 13.94 13.34 15.18
CA VAL A 119 14.84 12.72 16.16
C VAL A 119 16.08 13.59 16.40
N TYR A 120 16.63 14.20 15.34
CA TYR A 120 17.80 15.07 15.44
C TYR A 120 17.50 16.31 16.27
N ASN A 121 16.36 16.95 16.00
CA ASN A 121 15.92 18.13 16.74
C ASN A 121 15.60 17.80 18.20
N SER A 122 14.89 16.70 18.47
CA SER A 122 14.62 16.24 19.83
C SER A 122 15.91 15.96 20.60
N ALA A 123 16.88 15.29 19.98
CA ALA A 123 18.18 15.03 20.59
C ALA A 123 18.94 16.33 20.90
N ARG A 124 18.90 17.31 19.98
CA ARG A 124 19.53 18.61 20.16
C ARG A 124 18.88 19.42 21.28
N ILE A 125 17.56 19.40 21.39
CA ILE A 125 16.80 20.07 22.45
C ILE A 125 17.14 19.45 23.81
N SER A 126 17.04 18.12 23.94
CA SER A 126 17.36 17.39 25.17
C SER A 126 18.80 17.68 25.65
N LEU A 127 19.76 17.75 24.71
CA LEU A 127 21.14 18.12 25.03
C LEU A 127 21.25 19.56 25.56
N SER A 128 20.51 20.51 24.97
CA SER A 128 20.54 21.92 25.36
C SER A 128 19.91 22.15 26.74
N GLU A 129 18.80 21.47 27.03
CA GLU A 129 18.10 21.57 28.31
C GLU A 129 18.93 20.96 29.45
N ARG A 130 19.51 19.78 29.20
CA ARG A 130 20.27 19.03 30.22
C ARG A 130 21.74 19.40 30.29
N ALA A 131 22.23 20.34 29.48
CA ALA A 131 23.64 20.74 29.48
C ALA A 131 24.19 21.07 30.89
N ARG A 132 23.36 21.66 31.76
CA ARG A 132 23.71 21.95 33.16
C ARG A 132 23.78 20.71 34.05
N GLU A 133 22.86 19.77 33.88
CA GLU A 133 22.86 18.48 34.59
C GLU A 133 24.02 17.59 34.13
N LEU A 134 24.34 17.62 32.83
CA LEU A 134 25.48 16.92 32.28
C LEU A 134 26.81 17.52 32.75
N ALA A 135 26.85 18.83 32.98
CA ALA A 135 28.01 19.49 33.58
C ALA A 135 28.21 19.09 35.05
N SER A 136 27.15 18.96 35.85
CA SER A 136 27.26 18.50 37.24
C SER A 136 27.64 17.02 37.34
N LEU A 137 27.11 16.16 36.46
CA LEU A 137 27.53 14.75 36.36
C LEU A 137 29.02 14.61 36.02
N ARG A 138 29.59 15.53 35.23
CA ARG A 138 31.03 15.55 34.95
C ARG A 138 31.87 15.91 36.17
N VAL A 139 31.38 16.77 37.07
CA VAL A 139 32.04 17.07 38.34
C VAL A 139 32.05 15.84 39.25
N LEU A 140 31.02 14.99 39.15
CA LEU A 140 30.93 13.69 39.84
C LEU A 140 31.76 12.57 39.19
N GLY A 141 32.47 12.85 38.09
CA GLY A 141 33.39 11.90 37.44
C GLY A 141 32.83 11.12 36.25
N PHE A 142 31.59 11.40 35.81
CA PHE A 142 31.01 10.71 34.65
C PHE A 142 31.71 11.10 33.34
N THR A 143 31.91 10.11 32.47
CA THR A 143 32.51 10.26 31.16
C THR A 143 31.52 10.83 30.13
N ARG A 144 32.02 11.46 29.06
CA ARG A 144 31.19 11.97 27.94
C ARG A 144 30.34 10.85 27.30
N GLY A 145 30.84 9.61 27.32
CA GLY A 145 30.17 8.44 26.73
C GLY A 145 28.96 7.98 27.53
N GLU A 146 29.03 7.99 28.86
CA GLU A 146 27.92 7.57 29.73
C GLU A 146 26.74 8.54 29.63
N VAL A 147 27.04 9.84 29.68
CA VAL A 147 26.07 10.92 29.46
C VAL A 147 25.33 10.75 28.11
N LEU A 148 26.10 10.52 27.04
CA LEU A 148 25.52 10.34 25.72
C LEU A 148 24.65 9.07 25.65
N ARG A 149 25.05 8.00 26.35
CA ARG A 149 24.31 6.73 26.36
C ARG A 149 22.94 6.88 27.00
N ILE A 150 22.83 7.67 28.07
CA ILE A 150 21.55 7.98 28.72
C ILE A 150 20.61 8.70 27.74
N LEU A 151 21.12 9.73 27.06
CA LEU A 151 20.34 10.50 26.09
C LEU A 151 19.89 9.66 24.88
N LEU A 152 20.77 8.77 24.38
CA LEU A 152 20.41 7.85 23.31
C LEU A 152 19.38 6.80 23.74
N LEU A 153 19.46 6.33 24.99
CA LEU A 153 18.47 5.39 25.53
C LEU A 153 17.09 6.05 25.63
N GLU A 154 17.02 7.30 26.10
CA GLU A 154 15.78 8.05 26.17
C GLU A 154 15.13 8.22 24.79
N LEU A 155 15.92 8.62 23.79
CA LEU A 155 15.46 8.73 22.40
C LEU A 155 15.00 7.37 21.86
N ALA A 156 15.71 6.29 22.18
CA ALA A 156 15.34 4.94 21.76
C ALA A 156 14.00 4.50 22.37
N VAL A 157 13.81 4.74 23.67
CA VAL A 157 12.55 4.44 24.37
C VAL A 157 11.40 5.24 23.78
N LEU A 158 11.58 6.55 23.57
CA LEU A 158 10.57 7.39 22.93
C LEU A 158 10.23 6.91 21.51
N THR A 159 11.24 6.54 20.72
CA THR A 159 11.04 6.02 19.35
C THR A 159 10.28 4.70 19.34
N LEU A 160 10.55 3.81 20.31
CA LEU A 160 9.84 2.53 20.45
C LEU A 160 8.39 2.73 20.91
N LEU A 161 8.17 3.61 21.89
CA LEU A 161 6.82 3.93 22.37
C LEU A 161 5.96 4.65 21.31
N ALA A 162 6.58 5.34 20.36
CA ALA A 162 5.89 5.96 19.24
C ALA A 162 5.40 4.96 18.18
N GLN A 163 5.89 3.70 18.15
CA GLN A 163 5.51 2.74 17.11
C GLN A 163 4.02 2.34 17.18
N PRO A 164 3.47 1.86 18.31
CA PRO A 164 2.07 1.44 18.37
C PRO A 164 1.07 2.52 17.97
N PRO A 165 1.12 3.77 18.49
CA PRO A 165 0.18 4.81 18.06
C PRO A 165 0.39 5.18 16.59
N GLY A 166 1.63 5.16 16.09
CA GLY A 166 1.93 5.35 14.67
C GLY A 166 1.28 4.30 13.77
N TRP A 167 1.31 3.02 14.16
CA TRP A 167 0.64 1.94 13.44
C TRP A 167 -0.89 2.11 13.42
N VAL A 168 -1.49 2.48 14.55
CA VAL A 168 -2.93 2.71 14.66
C VAL A 168 -3.36 3.89 13.78
N MET A 169 -2.65 5.02 13.85
CA MET A 169 -2.95 6.19 13.01
C MET A 169 -2.73 5.91 11.53
N GLY A 170 -1.65 5.23 11.17
CA GLY A 170 -1.36 4.85 9.78
C GLY A 170 -2.43 3.91 9.20
N TYR A 171 -2.87 2.93 9.98
CA TYR A 171 -3.98 2.05 9.58
C TYR A 171 -5.29 2.82 9.46
N GLY A 172 -5.60 3.71 10.41
CA GLY A 172 -6.79 4.55 10.36
C GLY A 172 -6.84 5.44 9.12
N LEU A 173 -5.72 6.07 8.75
CA LEU A 173 -5.61 6.83 7.51
C LEU A 173 -5.83 5.96 6.27
N ALA A 174 -5.22 4.77 6.22
CA ALA A 174 -5.41 3.85 5.11
C ALA A 174 -6.88 3.39 4.97
N TRP A 175 -7.55 3.18 6.11
CA TRP A 175 -8.97 2.83 6.15
C TRP A 175 -9.87 3.97 5.66
N ILE A 176 -9.59 5.22 6.08
CA ILE A 176 -10.32 6.40 5.58
C ILE A 176 -10.10 6.58 4.08
N MET A 177 -8.88 6.41 3.59
CA MET A 177 -8.60 6.48 2.16
C MET A 177 -9.38 5.41 1.39
N GLN A 178 -9.43 4.18 1.91
CA GLN A 178 -10.20 3.10 1.31
C GLN A 178 -11.68 3.45 1.17
N THR A 179 -12.31 3.98 2.23
CA THR A 179 -13.75 4.28 2.24
C THR A 179 -14.10 5.47 1.34
N ASN A 180 -13.22 6.47 1.24
CA ASN A 180 -13.47 7.66 0.42
C ASN A 180 -13.08 7.48 -1.06
N LEU A 181 -12.10 6.63 -1.39
CA LEU A 181 -11.75 6.31 -2.78
C LEU A 181 -12.61 5.20 -3.38
N ALA A 182 -13.44 4.52 -2.60
CA ALA A 182 -14.40 3.51 -3.08
C ALA A 182 -15.59 4.16 -3.83
N GLY A 183 -15.30 5.04 -4.79
CA GLY A 183 -16.28 5.48 -5.80
C GLY A 183 -16.64 4.31 -6.73
N GLU A 184 -17.79 4.42 -7.39
CA GLU A 184 -18.55 3.39 -8.13
C GLU A 184 -17.78 2.49 -9.13
N LEU A 185 -16.51 2.78 -9.41
CA LEU A 185 -15.70 2.14 -10.45
C LEU A 185 -14.56 1.25 -9.91
N MET A 186 -14.16 1.37 -8.63
CA MET A 186 -13.08 0.53 -8.06
C MET A 186 -13.24 0.29 -6.56
N ARG A 187 -13.47 -0.97 -6.17
CA ARG A 187 -13.41 -1.41 -4.76
C ARG A 187 -12.03 -2.00 -4.47
N VAL A 188 -11.10 -1.19 -3.96
CA VAL A 188 -9.81 -1.70 -3.49
C VAL A 188 -9.96 -2.21 -2.06
N ARG A 189 -9.63 -3.48 -1.83
CA ARG A 189 -9.60 -4.05 -0.48
C ARG A 189 -8.32 -3.60 0.22
N LEU A 190 -8.44 -2.94 1.37
CA LEU A 190 -7.31 -2.65 2.23
C LEU A 190 -6.79 -3.95 2.83
N VAL A 191 -5.59 -4.36 2.42
CA VAL A 191 -4.87 -5.50 2.98
C VAL A 191 -3.57 -4.97 3.57
N VAL A 192 -3.49 -4.92 4.89
CA VAL A 192 -2.26 -4.55 5.61
C VAL A 192 -1.73 -5.81 6.27
N GLU A 193 -0.63 -6.33 5.74
CA GLU A 193 0.02 -7.51 6.29
C GLU A 193 1.04 -7.14 7.38
N GLN A 194 1.37 -8.11 8.24
CA GLN A 194 2.39 -7.93 9.29
C GLN A 194 3.75 -7.40 8.79
N PRO A 195 4.28 -7.84 7.62
CA PRO A 195 5.53 -7.34 7.09
C PRO A 195 5.54 -5.82 6.85
N THR A 196 4.37 -5.22 6.54
CA THR A 196 4.25 -3.78 6.31
C THR A 196 4.59 -2.99 7.56
N TYR A 197 4.09 -3.43 8.72
CA TYR A 197 4.40 -2.79 10.01
C TYR A 197 5.87 -2.96 10.38
N VAL A 198 6.43 -4.15 10.18
CA VAL A 198 7.84 -4.43 10.44
C VAL A 198 8.74 -3.55 9.58
N PHE A 199 8.45 -3.43 8.29
CA PHE A 199 9.21 -2.61 7.37
C PHE A 199 9.13 -1.12 7.74
N ALA A 200 7.92 -0.61 8.00
CA ALA A 200 7.71 0.78 8.43
C ALA A 200 8.50 1.10 9.71
N SER A 201 8.43 0.22 10.71
CA SER A 201 9.20 0.39 11.95
C SER A 201 10.70 0.30 11.74
N ALA A 202 11.18 -0.61 10.89
CA ALA A 202 12.59 -0.74 10.57
C ALA A 202 13.14 0.56 9.96
N ILE A 203 12.38 1.21 9.07
CA ILE A 203 12.77 2.49 8.47
C ILE A 203 12.86 3.60 9.51
N VAL A 204 11.85 3.73 10.37
CA VAL A 204 11.85 4.76 11.43
C VAL A 204 12.99 4.54 12.41
N ILE A 205 13.21 3.29 12.83
CA ILE A 205 14.33 2.92 13.71
C ILE A 205 15.67 3.21 13.03
N ALA A 206 15.84 2.85 11.76
CA ALA A 206 17.05 3.14 11.01
C ALA A 206 17.31 4.65 10.92
N ALA A 207 16.28 5.45 10.62
CA ALA A 207 16.38 6.91 10.58
C ALA A 207 16.77 7.49 11.96
N ALA A 208 16.17 6.98 13.04
CA ALA A 208 16.48 7.38 14.40
C ALA A 208 17.92 7.03 14.79
N VAL A 209 18.40 5.83 14.46
CA VAL A 209 19.78 5.39 14.69
C VAL A 209 20.77 6.26 13.90
N LEU A 210 20.50 6.54 12.63
CA LEU A 210 21.33 7.44 11.82
C LEU A 210 21.40 8.84 12.44
N SER A 211 20.26 9.37 12.90
CA SER A 211 20.19 10.66 13.59
C SER A 211 21.01 10.69 14.88
N ALA A 212 20.84 9.67 15.72
CA ALA A 212 21.63 9.45 16.94
C ALA A 212 23.13 9.40 16.67
N LEU A 213 23.57 8.70 15.61
CA LEU A 213 24.99 8.62 15.22
C LEU A 213 25.55 9.99 14.80
N VAL A 214 24.76 10.80 14.08
CA VAL A 214 25.15 12.16 13.69
C VAL A 214 25.30 13.05 14.93
N VAL A 215 24.35 13.01 15.86
CA VAL A 215 24.40 13.77 17.11
C VAL A 215 25.60 13.36 17.95
N ARG A 216 25.85 12.05 18.11
CA ARG A 216 27.03 11.51 18.78
C ARG A 216 28.34 12.06 18.21
N ARG A 217 28.48 12.05 16.88
CA ARG A 217 29.68 12.59 16.21
C ARG A 217 29.85 14.08 16.47
N ARG A 218 28.75 14.85 16.47
CA ARG A 218 28.79 16.29 16.70
C ARG A 218 29.20 16.63 18.13
N ILE A 219 28.68 15.92 19.12
CA ILE A 219 29.03 16.10 20.55
C ILE A 219 30.50 15.71 20.79
N ASN A 220 30.98 14.63 20.20
CA ASN A 220 32.38 14.23 20.35
C ASN A 220 33.37 15.24 19.75
N LYS A 221 32.96 15.97 18.69
CA LYS A 221 33.76 17.05 18.08
C LYS A 221 33.65 18.38 18.80
N LEU A 222 32.55 18.62 19.53
CA LEU A 222 32.40 19.81 20.35
C LEU A 222 33.25 19.63 21.61
N ASP A 223 34.39 20.30 21.62
CA ASP A 223 35.23 20.32 22.81
C ASP A 223 34.51 21.10 23.92
N LEU A 224 33.91 20.36 24.85
CA LEU A 224 33.20 20.92 26.02
C LEU A 224 34.07 21.86 26.87
N VAL A 225 35.38 21.91 26.65
CA VAL A 225 36.31 22.85 27.31
C VAL A 225 36.13 24.28 26.77
N SER A 226 35.66 24.46 25.53
CA SER A 226 35.44 25.80 24.96
C SER A 226 34.19 26.51 25.50
N VAL A 227 33.19 25.76 25.96
CA VAL A 227 31.93 26.30 26.50
C VAL A 227 32.13 26.97 27.87
N LEU A 228 33.19 26.62 28.61
CA LEU A 228 33.57 27.29 29.85
C LEU A 228 34.37 28.60 29.62
N LYS A 229 34.81 28.89 28.39
CA LYS A 229 35.61 30.09 28.07
C LYS A 229 34.81 31.24 27.45
N THR A 230 33.51 31.09 27.23
CA THR A 230 32.69 32.07 26.49
C THR A 230 31.82 32.96 27.38
N ARG A 231 32.11 33.07 28.68
CA ARG A 231 31.48 34.04 29.58
C ARG A 231 32.55 34.71 30.44
N ASP A 232 33.27 35.63 29.81
CA ASP A 232 33.68 36.91 30.41
C ASP A 232 32.87 38.02 29.75
#